data_AF-A0A6L3Y5K7-F1
#
_entry.id   AF-A0A6L3Y5K7-F1
#
_cell.length_a   1.000
_cell.length_b   1.000
_cell.length_c   1.000
_cell.angle_alpha   90.00
_cell.angle_beta   90.00
_cell.angle_gamma   90.00
#
_symmetry.space_group_name_H-M   'P 1'
#
loop_
_entity.id
_entity.type
_entity.pdbx_description
1 polymer ?
#
loop_
_entity_poly.entity_id
_entity_poly.type
_entity_poly.pdbx_seq_one_letter_code
_entity_poly.pdbx_strand_id
1 'polypeptide(L)'
;FEPDKRQLMSAPNGMAALVFSSRVDNYPLILCEALSIGVPVIATHSDAAREVLEKSGGKTFSENEVLPLVQLSKADIAQAVFGTDLESFRNRSRKAYSGQQMLEEYVSFYQNL
;
A
#
# COMPACT_ATOMS: atom_id res chain seq x y z
N PHE A 1 19.03 18.79 10.99
CA PHE A 1 18.66 17.38 11.25
C PHE A 1 18.22 16.78 9.93
N GLU A 2 19.13 16.13 9.20
CA GLU A 2 18.75 15.25 8.09
C GLU A 2 18.75 13.82 8.65
N PRO A 3 17.60 13.14 8.70
CA PRO A 3 17.57 11.75 9.14
C PRO A 3 18.32 10.87 8.13
N ASP A 4 19.12 9.93 8.64
CA ASP A 4 19.81 8.94 7.81
C ASP A 4 18.77 8.15 7.00
N LYS A 5 18.89 8.18 5.66
CA LYS A 5 18.00 7.46 4.74
C LYS A 5 17.85 5.99 5.12
N ARG A 6 18.88 5.34 5.66
CA ARG A 6 18.81 3.93 6.08
C ARG A 6 17.91 3.76 7.31
N GLN A 7 17.97 4.68 8.26
CA GLN A 7 17.06 4.66 9.41
C GLN A 7 15.62 4.88 8.96
N LEU A 8 15.39 5.84 8.07
CA LEU A 8 14.07 6.12 7.50
C LEU A 8 13.49 4.91 6.75
N MET A 9 14.32 4.19 5.99
CA MET A 9 13.92 2.99 5.25
C MET A 9 13.73 1.76 6.14
N SER A 10 14.34 1.72 7.33
CA SER A 10 14.18 0.62 8.30
C SER A 10 12.99 0.80 9.24
N ALA A 11 12.55 2.04 9.51
CA ALA A 11 11.43 2.35 10.39
C ALA A 11 10.11 1.64 10.00
N PRO A 12 9.76 1.50 8.70
CA PRO A 12 8.53 0.82 8.29
C PRO A 12 8.48 -0.68 8.61
N ASN A 13 9.63 -1.35 8.77
CA ASN A 13 9.64 -2.79 9.08
C ASN A 13 8.98 -3.10 10.44
N GLY A 14 9.05 -2.16 11.39
CA GLY A 14 8.37 -2.23 12.68
C GLY A 14 6.94 -1.66 12.68
N MET A 15 6.51 -0.95 11.63
CA MET A 15 5.17 -0.34 11.57
C MET A 15 4.10 -1.41 11.34
N ALA A 16 3.00 -1.36 12.09
CA ALA A 16 1.86 -2.26 11.88
C ALA A 16 1.14 -1.98 10.54
N ALA A 17 0.95 -0.71 10.22
CA ALA A 17 0.38 -0.22 8.97
C ALA A 17 0.78 1.24 8.70
N LEU A 18 0.61 1.68 7.44
CA LEU A 18 0.56 3.08 7.06
C LEU A 18 -0.91 3.54 7.03
N VAL A 19 -1.20 4.70 7.62
CA VAL A 19 -2.52 5.34 7.51
C VAL A 19 -2.45 6.49 6.51
N PHE A 20 -3.34 6.50 5.52
CA PHE A 20 -3.38 7.51 4.47
C PHE A 20 -4.76 8.16 4.40
N SER A 21 -4.84 9.44 4.76
CA SER A 21 -6.11 10.17 4.85
C SER A 21 -6.27 11.28 3.79
N SER A 22 -5.36 11.35 2.81
CA SER A 22 -5.45 12.40 1.79
C SER A 22 -6.70 12.22 0.94
N ARG A 23 -7.45 13.31 0.77
CA ARG A 23 -8.61 13.37 -0.13
C ARG A 23 -8.21 13.65 -1.57
N VAL A 24 -7.07 14.30 -1.77
CA VAL A 24 -6.58 14.72 -3.10
C VAL A 24 -5.11 14.38 -3.20
N ASP A 25 -4.81 13.39 -4.04
CA ASP A 25 -3.47 13.02 -4.49
C ASP A 25 -3.63 12.47 -5.92
N ASN A 26 -2.62 12.66 -6.77
CA ASN A 26 -2.69 12.19 -8.16
C ASN A 26 -2.26 10.73 -8.27
N TYR A 27 -1.22 10.34 -7.51
CA TYR A 27 -0.73 8.97 -7.44
C TYR A 27 0.23 8.88 -6.24
N PRO A 28 -0.28 8.50 -5.06
CA PRO A 28 0.48 8.63 -3.82
C PRO A 28 1.60 7.58 -3.76
N LEU A 29 2.80 7.95 -4.20
CA LEU A 29 3.98 7.05 -4.23
C LEU A 29 4.31 6.45 -2.86
N ILE A 30 3.97 7.15 -1.78
CA ILE A 30 4.12 6.65 -0.41
C ILE A 30 3.33 5.36 -0.16
N LEU A 31 2.18 5.19 -0.83
CA LEU A 31 1.41 3.95 -0.76
C LEU A 31 2.13 2.83 -1.49
N CYS A 32 2.66 3.10 -2.68
CA CYS A 32 3.45 2.14 -3.47
C CYS A 32 4.69 1.68 -2.70
N GLU A 33 5.39 2.62 -2.06
CA GLU A 33 6.56 2.36 -1.21
C GLU A 33 6.19 1.42 -0.06
N ALA A 34 5.14 1.74 0.72
CA ALA A 34 4.68 0.91 1.82
C ALA A 34 4.28 -0.50 1.37
N LEU A 35 3.52 -0.61 0.27
CA LEU A 35 3.08 -1.89 -0.28
C LEU A 35 4.27 -2.71 -0.80
N SER A 36 5.26 -2.09 -1.43
CA SER A 36 6.45 -2.77 -1.98
C SER A 36 7.31 -3.46 -0.91
N ILE A 37 7.38 -2.88 0.30
CA ILE A 37 8.09 -3.46 1.45
C ILE A 37 7.19 -4.37 2.32
N GLY A 38 5.91 -4.47 1.96
CA GLY A 38 4.94 -5.34 2.62
C GLY A 38 4.39 -4.76 3.93
N VAL A 39 4.26 -3.44 4.00
CA VAL A 39 3.53 -2.74 5.07
C VAL A 39 2.08 -2.55 4.61
N PRO A 40 1.09 -3.07 5.34
CA PRO A 40 -0.32 -2.84 5.04
C PRO A 40 -0.66 -1.35 5.07
N VAL A 41 -1.55 -0.92 4.16
CA VAL A 41 -2.02 0.46 4.08
C VAL A 41 -3.50 0.49 4.44
N ILE A 42 -3.89 1.38 5.35
CA ILE A 42 -5.28 1.72 5.66
C ILE A 42 -5.52 3.11 5.08
N ALA A 43 -6.36 3.23 4.06
CA ALA A 43 -6.63 4.51 3.43
C ALA A 43 -8.11 4.92 3.52
N THR A 44 -8.36 6.21 3.73
CA THR A 44 -9.70 6.78 3.54
C THR A 44 -10.04 6.87 2.06
N HIS A 45 -11.32 7.00 1.73
CA HIS A 45 -11.77 7.11 0.34
C HIS A 45 -11.10 8.27 -0.42
N SER A 46 -10.35 7.92 -1.47
CA SER A 46 -9.95 8.78 -2.59
C SER A 46 -9.74 7.90 -3.82
N ASP A 47 -9.91 8.44 -5.02
CA ASP A 47 -9.77 7.67 -6.26
C ASP A 47 -8.35 7.11 -6.41
N ALA A 48 -7.34 7.93 -6.13
CA ALA A 48 -5.94 7.50 -6.22
C ALA A 48 -5.59 6.42 -5.20
N ALA A 49 -6.06 6.53 -3.94
CA ALA A 49 -5.82 5.48 -2.95
C ALA A 49 -6.56 4.18 -3.32
N ARG A 50 -7.78 4.27 -3.86
CA ARG A 50 -8.54 3.11 -4.31
C ARG A 50 -7.79 2.37 -5.43
N GLU A 51 -7.36 3.09 -6.46
CA GLU A 51 -6.63 2.50 -7.59
C GLU A 51 -5.36 1.78 -7.14
N VAL A 52 -4.56 2.41 -6.27
CA VAL A 52 -3.33 1.81 -5.74
C VAL A 52 -3.64 0.59 -4.86
N LEU A 53 -4.64 0.65 -3.99
CA LEU A 53 -4.96 -0.50 -3.13
C LEU A 53 -5.51 -1.68 -3.91
N GLU A 54 -6.35 -1.45 -4.92
CA GLU A 54 -6.97 -2.49 -5.75
C GLU A 54 -5.91 -3.39 -6.44
N LYS A 55 -4.76 -2.83 -6.87
CA LYS A 55 -3.66 -3.63 -7.44
C LYS A 55 -3.10 -4.70 -6.50
N SER A 56 -3.25 -4.51 -5.18
CA SER A 56 -2.88 -5.49 -4.15
C SER A 56 -4.08 -6.22 -3.53
N GLY A 57 -5.29 -5.99 -4.04
CA GLY A 57 -6.54 -6.54 -3.51
C GLY A 57 -7.05 -5.83 -2.25
N GLY A 58 -6.57 -4.61 -2.00
CA GLY A 58 -6.99 -3.77 -0.88
C GLY A 58 -8.25 -2.95 -1.19
N LYS A 59 -8.78 -2.30 -0.15
CA LYS A 59 -9.94 -1.39 -0.24
C LYS A 59 -9.74 -0.15 0.62
N THR A 60 -10.52 0.89 0.34
CA THR A 60 -10.57 2.13 1.13
C THR A 60 -11.72 2.08 2.13
N PHE A 61 -11.65 2.95 3.14
CA PHE A 61 -12.57 2.97 4.28
C PHE A 61 -13.13 4.36 4.54
N SER A 62 -14.28 4.41 5.21
CA SER A 62 -14.80 5.65 5.79
C SER A 62 -14.00 6.03 7.05
N GLU A 63 -14.01 7.32 7.42
CA GLU A 63 -13.19 7.83 8.53
C GLU A 63 -13.46 7.10 9.86
N ASN A 64 -14.72 6.71 10.11
CA ASN A 64 -15.14 5.96 11.29
C ASN A 64 -14.71 4.49 11.30
N GLU A 65 -14.36 3.92 10.15
CA GLU A 65 -13.87 2.54 10.04
C GLU A 65 -12.35 2.44 10.23
N VAL A 66 -11.61 3.54 10.08
CA VAL A 66 -10.14 3.54 10.20
C VAL A 66 -9.67 3.26 11.62
N LEU A 67 -10.31 3.87 12.63
CA LEU A 67 -9.89 3.76 14.03
C LEU A 67 -9.88 2.31 14.56
N PRO A 68 -10.92 1.49 14.32
CA PRO A 68 -10.86 0.06 14.66
C PRO A 68 -9.72 -0.69 13.98
N LEU A 69 -9.42 -0.39 12.72
CA LEU A 69 -8.42 -1.11 11.94
C LEU A 69 -6.99 -0.85 12.43
N VAL A 70 -6.67 0.37 12.88
CA VAL A 70 -5.31 0.69 13.38
C VAL A 70 -4.98 0.01 14.71
N GLN A 71 -5.98 -0.52 15.42
CA GLN A 71 -5.79 -1.28 16.66
C GLN A 71 -5.47 -2.77 16.41
N LEU A 72 -5.61 -3.23 15.17
CA LEU A 72 -5.39 -4.62 14.79
C LEU A 72 -3.89 -4.94 14.67
N SER A 73 -3.57 -6.23 14.77
CA SER A 73 -2.22 -6.70 14.45
C SER A 73 -1.93 -6.55 12.95
N LYS A 74 -0.66 -6.49 12.54
CA LYS A 74 -0.28 -6.42 11.12
C LYS A 74 -0.92 -7.55 10.28
N ALA A 75 -1.04 -8.75 10.85
CA ALA A 75 -1.66 -9.89 10.17
C ALA A 75 -3.18 -9.71 10.02
N ASP A 76 -3.84 -9.22 11.07
CA ASP A 76 -5.28 -8.96 11.03
C ASP A 76 -5.62 -7.78 10.09
N ILE A 77 -4.74 -6.78 9.98
CA ILE A 77 -4.88 -5.70 9.00
C ILE A 77 -4.77 -6.25 7.58
N ALA A 78 -3.81 -7.14 7.31
CA ALA A 78 -3.70 -7.79 6.00
C ALA A 78 -5.00 -8.51 5.63
N GLN A 79 -5.59 -9.22 6.58
CA GLN A 79 -6.87 -9.91 6.36
C GLN A 79 -8.04 -8.93 6.18
N ALA A 80 -8.16 -7.92 7.04
CA ALA A 80 -9.29 -6.98 7.03
C ALA A 80 -9.28 -6.04 5.81
N VAL A 81 -8.09 -5.64 5.36
CA VAL A 81 -7.92 -4.69 4.26
C VAL A 81 -7.74 -5.38 2.92
N PHE A 82 -6.94 -6.45 2.84
CA PHE A 82 -6.53 -7.10 1.59
C PHE A 82 -7.14 -8.49 1.39
N GLY A 83 -7.96 -8.95 2.34
CA GLY A 83 -8.71 -10.21 2.24
C GLY A 83 -7.85 -11.47 2.27
N THR A 84 -6.62 -11.38 2.77
CA THR A 84 -5.65 -12.49 2.71
C THR A 84 -4.67 -12.44 3.88
N ASP A 85 -3.93 -13.53 4.11
CA ASP A 85 -2.91 -13.57 5.15
C ASP A 85 -1.72 -12.64 4.83
N LEU A 86 -0.90 -12.37 5.85
CA LEU A 86 0.21 -11.44 5.75
C LEU A 86 1.23 -11.84 4.67
N GLU A 87 1.53 -13.12 4.51
CA GLU A 87 2.55 -13.56 3.55
C GLU A 87 2.03 -13.40 2.11
N SER A 88 0.80 -13.85 1.86
CA SER A 88 0.13 -13.67 0.58
C SER A 88 0.00 -12.20 0.18
N PHE A 89 -0.37 -11.34 1.13
CA PHE A 89 -0.41 -9.89 0.93
C PHE A 89 0.98 -9.34 0.54
N ARG A 90 2.04 -9.70 1.28
CA ARG A 90 3.39 -9.19 1.01
C ARG A 90 3.90 -9.62 -0.36
N ASN A 91 3.67 -10.88 -0.73
CA ASN A 91 4.09 -11.41 -2.02
C ASN A 91 3.35 -10.72 -3.18
N ARG A 92 2.03 -10.56 -3.05
CA ARG A 92 1.21 -9.87 -4.06
C ARG A 92 1.61 -8.40 -4.20
N SER A 93 1.75 -7.69 -3.10
CA SER A 93 2.09 -6.27 -3.08
C SER A 93 3.47 -6.00 -3.64
N ARG A 94 4.47 -6.81 -3.27
CA ARG A 94 5.83 -6.71 -3.83
C ARG A 94 5.84 -6.96 -5.34
N LYS A 95 5.04 -7.92 -5.82
CA LYS A 95 4.93 -8.17 -7.26
C LYS A 95 4.29 -7.00 -7.99
N ALA A 96 3.14 -6.54 -7.50
CA ALA A 96 2.37 -5.43 -8.09
C ALA A 96 3.17 -4.13 -8.18
N TYR A 97 4.01 -3.84 -7.18
CA TYR A 97 4.83 -2.64 -7.08
C TYR A 97 6.32 -2.89 -7.35
N SER A 98 6.66 -3.99 -8.03
CA SER A 98 8.02 -4.21 -8.50
C SER A 98 8.30 -3.32 -9.70
N GLY A 99 9.54 -2.82 -9.81
CA GLY A 99 9.97 -2.05 -10.97
C GLY A 99 9.79 -2.81 -12.30
N GLN A 100 9.91 -4.15 -12.26
CA GLN A 100 9.65 -5.01 -13.40
C GLN A 100 8.18 -4.94 -13.85
N GLN A 101 7.22 -5.13 -12.94
CA GLN A 101 5.80 -5.07 -13.27
C GLN A 101 5.39 -3.68 -13.79
N MET A 102 5.95 -2.61 -13.21
CA MET A 102 5.71 -1.24 -13.69
C MET A 102 6.22 -1.04 -15.13
N LEU A 103 7.38 -1.58 -15.47
CA LEU A 103 7.92 -1.55 -16.84
C LEU A 103 7.06 -2.37 -17.81
N GLU A 104 6.60 -3.54 -17.40
CA GLU A 104 5.73 -4.40 -18.22
C GLU A 104 4.40 -3.71 -18.55
N GLU A 105 3.74 -3.09 -17.56
CA GLU A 105 2.56 -2.26 -17.78
C GLU A 105 2.84 -1.16 -18.81
N TYR A 106 3.93 -0.40 -18.63
CA TYR A 106 4.33 0.68 -19.54
C TYR A 106 4.56 0.17 -20.98
N VAL A 107 5.30 -0.93 -21.17
CA VAL A 107 5.57 -1.51 -22.50
C VAL A 107 4.28 -1.98 -23.17
N SER A 108 3.37 -2.62 -22.42
CA SER A 108 2.09 -3.11 -22.96
C SER A 108 1.19 -1.99 -23.50
N PHE A 109 1.25 -0.78 -22.92
CA PHE A 109 0.51 0.37 -23.43
C PHE A 109 0.96 0.74 -24.85
N TYR A 110 2.28 0.73 -25.12
CA TYR A 110 2.81 1.04 -26.45
C TYR A 110 2.63 -0.08 -27.46
N GLN A 111 2.54 -1.33 -27.02
CA GLN A 111 2.27 -2.47 -27.92
C GLN A 111 0.80 -2.52 -28.39
N ASN A 112 -0.10 -1.88 -27.64
CA ASN A 112 -1.53 -1.80 -27.94
C ASN A 112 -1.95 -0.46 -28.58
N LEU A 113 -0.97 0.36 -28.99
CA LEU A 113 -1.13 1.63 -29.71
C LEU A 113 -0.89 1.41 -31.20
#